data_AF-A0A260Z6W3-F1
#
_entry.id   AF-A0A260Z6W3-F1
#
_cell.length_a   1.000
_cell.length_b   1.000
_cell.length_c   1.000
_cell.angle_alpha   90.00
_cell.angle_beta   90.00
_cell.angle_gamma   90.00
#
_symmetry.space_group_name_H-M   'P 1'
#
loop_
_entity.id
_entity.type
_entity.pdbx_description
1 polymer ?
#
loop_
_entity_poly.entity_id
_entity_poly.type
_entity_poly.pdbx_seq_one_letter_code
_entity_poly.pdbx_strand_id
1 'polypeptide(L)'
;DLLGTPSQDAMKYACEGAKNHVLRAGPRSSNVQSLYRLSPQTTDDAVDLLVKLLQFDPDKRISVQEALQHPYLEEGRLRFHSCMCTCCYTKPNMPSRIFSNELDPCHESPFDPKWEKDMSRLSMFELREKMYQFVMDRPALYGVALCINPQSAAYKNFASSSVAQASELPPSPQAW
;
A
#
# COMPACT_ATOMS: atom_id res chain seq x y z
N ASP A 1 11.38 23.36 -12.36
CA ASP A 1 10.04 22.83 -12.02
C ASP A 1 9.62 21.75 -12.99
N LEU A 2 9.04 20.66 -12.48
CA LEU A 2 8.70 19.46 -13.25
C LEU A 2 7.41 19.63 -14.07
N LEU A 3 6.31 20.02 -13.44
CA LEU A 3 4.98 20.11 -14.08
C LEU A 3 4.64 21.51 -14.63
N GLY A 4 5.43 22.54 -14.29
CA GLY A 4 5.17 23.91 -14.69
C GLY A 4 4.06 24.59 -13.88
N THR A 5 3.43 25.61 -14.45
CA THR A 5 2.29 26.32 -13.84
C THR A 5 0.96 25.71 -14.33
N PRO A 6 0.02 25.36 -13.45
CA PRO A 6 -1.28 24.82 -13.84
C PRO A 6 -2.15 25.85 -14.58
N SER A 7 -3.03 25.38 -15.46
CA SER A 7 -4.10 26.20 -16.05
C SER A 7 -5.20 26.50 -15.02
N GLN A 8 -6.04 27.51 -15.30
CA GLN A 8 -7.17 27.85 -14.43
C GLN A 8 -8.12 26.66 -14.23
N ASP A 9 -8.44 25.93 -15.31
CA ASP A 9 -9.28 24.72 -15.25
C ASP A 9 -8.67 23.63 -14.36
N ALA A 10 -7.35 23.45 -14.43
CA ALA A 10 -6.65 22.47 -13.59
C ALA A 10 -6.64 22.86 -12.10
N MET A 11 -6.92 24.12 -11.77
CA MET A 11 -7.04 24.63 -10.41
C MET A 11 -8.50 24.75 -9.93
N LYS A 12 -9.47 24.11 -10.59
CA LYS A 12 -10.90 24.25 -10.27
C LYS A 12 -11.25 23.98 -8.79
N TYR A 13 -10.55 23.04 -8.14
CA TYR A 13 -10.73 22.70 -6.72
C TYR A 13 -9.94 23.59 -5.75
N ALA A 14 -9.06 24.45 -6.24
CA ALA A 14 -8.26 25.33 -5.39
C ALA A 14 -9.07 26.52 -4.88
N CYS A 15 -8.70 27.05 -3.71
CA CYS A 15 -9.28 28.29 -3.21
C CYS A 15 -8.76 29.52 -3.98
N GLU A 16 -9.53 30.61 -3.97
CA GLU A 16 -9.21 31.84 -4.71
C GLU A 16 -7.87 32.46 -4.30
N GLY A 17 -7.51 32.39 -3.01
CA GLY A 17 -6.22 32.87 -2.53
C GLY A 17 -5.04 32.12 -3.16
N ALA A 18 -5.14 30.78 -3.26
CA ALA A 18 -4.12 29.95 -3.89
C ALA A 18 -4.03 30.20 -5.40
N LYS A 19 -5.17 30.29 -6.10
CA LYS A 19 -5.20 30.62 -7.54
C LYS A 19 -4.50 31.94 -7.82
N ASN A 20 -4.84 32.99 -7.07
CA ASN A 20 -4.23 34.31 -7.23
C ASN A 20 -2.73 34.30 -6.96
N HIS A 21 -2.27 33.57 -5.95
CA HIS A 21 -0.84 33.43 -5.66
C HIS A 21 -0.09 32.78 -6.83
N VAL A 22 -0.62 31.67 -7.35
CA VAL A 22 -0.01 30.93 -8.48
C VAL A 22 0.02 31.80 -9.74
N LEU A 23 -1.05 32.52 -10.05
CA LEU A 23 -1.12 33.39 -11.23
C LEU A 23 -0.17 34.59 -11.16
N ARG A 24 0.08 35.14 -9.96
CA ARG A 24 1.05 36.23 -9.77
C ARG A 24 2.51 35.79 -9.97
N ALA A 25 2.82 34.53 -9.69
CA ALA A 25 4.17 33.98 -9.85
C ALA A 25 4.59 33.83 -11.33
N GLY A 26 3.65 33.96 -12.27
CA GLY A 26 3.90 33.85 -13.71
C GLY A 26 3.93 32.40 -14.23
N PRO A 27 3.75 32.20 -15.55
CA PRO A 27 3.75 30.87 -16.16
C PRO A 27 5.17 30.29 -16.23
N ARG A 28 5.32 29.04 -15.78
CA ARG A 28 6.53 28.22 -15.92
C ARG A 28 6.22 27.04 -16.83
N SER A 29 7.14 26.72 -17.74
CA SER A 29 7.01 25.53 -18.60
C SER A 29 7.20 24.24 -17.81
N SER A 30 6.50 23.19 -18.23
CA SER A 30 6.75 21.83 -17.75
C SER A 30 8.08 21.32 -18.28
N ASN A 31 8.86 20.66 -17.43
CA ASN A 31 10.11 20.01 -17.82
C ASN A 31 10.03 18.50 -17.58
N VAL A 32 9.23 17.81 -18.39
CA VAL A 32 9.06 16.35 -18.33
C VAL A 32 10.40 15.63 -18.54
N GLN A 33 11.33 16.23 -19.29
CA GLN A 33 12.67 15.68 -19.51
C GLN A 33 13.49 15.55 -18.23
N SER A 34 13.14 16.28 -17.17
CA SER A 34 13.77 16.10 -15.86
C SER A 34 13.45 14.74 -15.22
N LEU A 35 12.34 14.08 -15.60
CA LEU A 35 11.98 12.75 -15.09
C LEU A 35 13.00 11.68 -15.47
N TYR A 36 13.53 11.73 -16.69
CA TYR A 36 14.61 10.84 -17.14
C TYR A 36 15.89 10.98 -16.32
N ARG A 37 16.08 12.11 -15.63
CA ARG A 37 17.26 12.38 -14.81
C ARG A 37 17.07 11.98 -13.34
N LEU A 38 15.90 11.47 -12.95
CA LEU A 38 15.65 11.04 -11.58
C LEU A 38 16.53 9.84 -11.18
N SER A 39 16.75 8.91 -12.11
CA SER A 39 17.60 7.74 -11.90
C SER A 39 18.21 7.27 -13.23
N PRO A 40 19.44 6.72 -13.25
CA PRO A 40 20.02 6.08 -14.43
C PRO A 40 19.21 4.90 -14.97
N GLN A 41 18.31 4.34 -14.15
CA GLN A 41 17.47 3.17 -14.48
C GLN A 41 16.06 3.58 -14.94
N THR A 42 15.79 4.88 -15.09
CA THR A 42 14.46 5.35 -15.50
C THR A 42 14.18 4.94 -16.93
N THR A 43 13.15 4.12 -17.14
CA THR A 43 12.70 3.68 -18.46
C THR A 43 11.63 4.63 -19.01
N ASP A 44 11.38 4.57 -20.33
CA ASP A 44 10.31 5.34 -20.97
C ASP A 44 8.94 5.03 -20.35
N ASP A 45 8.66 3.74 -20.07
CA ASP A 45 7.42 3.31 -19.41
C ASP A 45 7.29 3.90 -17.99
N ALA A 46 8.40 4.06 -17.27
CA ALA A 46 8.41 4.69 -15.94
C ALA A 46 8.00 6.16 -16.05
N VAL A 47 8.57 6.88 -17.02
CA VAL A 47 8.27 8.28 -17.26
C VAL A 47 6.82 8.45 -17.71
N ASP A 48 6.32 7.60 -18.60
CA ASP A 48 4.94 7.63 -19.08
C ASP A 48 3.94 7.44 -17.92
N LEU A 49 4.17 6.44 -17.05
CA LEU A 49 3.36 6.24 -15.86
C LEU A 49 3.39 7.47 -14.93
N LEU A 50 4.58 8.04 -14.69
CA LEU A 50 4.73 9.23 -13.84
C LEU A 50 3.97 10.43 -14.41
N VAL A 51 4.01 10.66 -15.72
CA VAL A 51 3.27 11.75 -16.37
C VAL A 51 1.76 11.56 -16.18
N LYS A 52 1.26 10.33 -16.28
CA LYS A 52 -0.17 10.01 -16.06
C LYS A 52 -0.60 10.17 -14.59
N LEU A 53 0.29 9.91 -13.63
CA LEU A 53 0.04 10.07 -12.19
C LEU A 53 0.17 11.53 -11.72
N LEU A 54 1.14 12.27 -12.24
CA LEU A 54 1.51 13.62 -11.79
C LEU A 54 0.71 14.69 -12.55
N GLN A 55 -0.61 14.70 -12.33
CA GLN A 55 -1.53 15.70 -12.88
C GLN A 55 -2.01 16.70 -11.82
N PHE A 56 -2.10 17.98 -12.20
CA PHE A 56 -2.65 19.04 -11.36
C PHE A 56 -4.16 18.89 -11.13
N ASP A 57 -4.90 18.61 -12.20
CA ASP A 57 -6.32 18.28 -12.11
C ASP A 57 -6.45 16.82 -11.63
N PRO A 58 -7.00 16.55 -10.44
CA PRO A 58 -7.15 15.19 -9.95
C PRO A 58 -8.06 14.34 -10.85
N ASP A 59 -8.98 14.96 -11.60
CA ASP A 59 -9.89 14.24 -12.50
C ASP A 59 -9.21 13.78 -13.79
N LYS A 60 -8.02 14.33 -14.10
CA LYS A 60 -7.19 13.91 -15.25
C LYS A 60 -6.13 12.88 -14.84
N ARG A 61 -5.97 12.62 -13.55
CA ARG A 61 -5.04 11.60 -13.06
C ARG A 61 -5.59 10.22 -13.41
N ILE A 62 -4.72 9.36 -13.93
CA ILE A 62 -5.06 7.96 -14.22
C ILE A 62 -5.60 7.26 -12.96
N SER A 63 -6.61 6.41 -13.13
CA SER A 63 -7.16 5.61 -12.04
C SER A 63 -6.18 4.53 -11.57
N VAL A 64 -6.42 3.96 -10.39
CA VAL A 64 -5.60 2.85 -9.87
C VAL A 64 -5.68 1.65 -10.82
N GLN A 65 -6.86 1.35 -11.34
CA GLN A 65 -7.10 0.22 -12.25
C GLN A 65 -6.28 0.38 -13.54
N GLU A 66 -6.30 1.55 -14.15
CA GLU A 66 -5.52 1.85 -15.35
C GLU A 66 -4.01 1.88 -15.05
N ALA A 67 -3.60 2.40 -13.90
CA ALA A 67 -2.20 2.39 -13.47
C ALA A 67 -1.67 0.97 -13.27
N LEU A 68 -2.47 0.08 -12.67
CA LEU A 68 -2.13 -1.33 -12.47
C LEU A 68 -2.01 -2.10 -13.79
N GLN A 69 -2.68 -1.66 -14.85
CA GLN A 69 -2.56 -2.23 -16.20
C GLN A 69 -1.38 -1.64 -17.00
N HIS A 70 -0.63 -0.69 -16.43
CA HIS A 70 0.47 -0.03 -17.12
C HIS A 70 1.68 -0.98 -17.33
N PRO A 71 2.33 -0.99 -18.51
CA PRO A 71 3.47 -1.86 -18.81
C PRO A 71 4.59 -1.80 -17.77
N TYR A 72 4.87 -0.60 -17.26
CA TYR A 72 5.86 -0.39 -16.19
C TYR A 72 5.66 -1.29 -14.95
N LEU A 73 4.41 -1.62 -14.58
CA LEU A 73 4.12 -2.44 -13.40
C LEU A 73 4.01 -3.94 -13.70
N GLU A 74 4.03 -4.36 -14.97
CA GLU A 74 3.77 -5.75 -15.38
C GLU A 74 4.74 -6.73 -14.71
N GLU A 75 6.05 -6.47 -14.80
CA GLU A 75 7.07 -7.34 -14.20
C GLU A 75 6.96 -7.39 -12.67
N GLY A 76 6.68 -6.24 -12.04
CA GLY A 76 6.48 -6.13 -10.59
C GLY A 76 5.26 -6.95 -10.12
N ARG A 77 4.15 -6.83 -10.86
CA ARG A 77 2.91 -7.58 -10.61
C ARG A 77 3.13 -9.08 -10.79
N LEU A 78 3.81 -9.49 -11.85
CA LEU A 78 4.14 -10.90 -12.07
C LEU A 78 4.96 -11.46 -10.91
N ARG A 79 5.99 -10.74 -10.46
CA ARG A 79 6.80 -11.15 -9.29
C ARG A 79 5.96 -11.25 -8.02
N PHE A 80 5.11 -10.25 -7.75
CA PHE A 80 4.21 -10.26 -6.60
C PHE A 80 3.30 -11.49 -6.61
N HIS A 81 2.67 -11.79 -7.75
CA HIS A 81 1.82 -12.97 -7.92
C HIS A 81 2.58 -14.28 -8.10
N SER A 82 3.92 -14.26 -8.19
CA SER A 82 4.75 -15.46 -8.26
C SER A 82 5.28 -15.92 -6.91
N CYS A 83 5.47 -15.02 -5.93
CA CYS A 83 5.90 -15.47 -4.59
C CYS A 83 5.38 -14.69 -3.36
N MET A 84 4.82 -13.48 -3.49
CA MET A 84 4.54 -12.61 -2.33
C MET A 84 3.06 -12.46 -1.99
N CYS A 85 2.16 -12.64 -2.97
CA CYS A 85 0.74 -12.46 -2.76
C CYS A 85 0.13 -13.58 -1.90
N THR A 86 -0.99 -13.27 -1.25
CA THR A 86 -1.85 -14.25 -0.54
C THR A 86 -2.91 -14.89 -1.44
N CYS A 87 -3.23 -14.30 -2.60
CA CYS A 87 -4.27 -14.81 -3.50
C CYS A 87 -3.84 -16.02 -4.34
N CYS A 88 -2.54 -16.21 -4.58
CA CYS A 88 -2.00 -17.35 -5.32
C CYS A 88 -1.28 -18.31 -4.37
N TYR A 89 -1.34 -19.62 -4.62
CA TYR A 89 -0.83 -20.63 -3.68
C TYR A 89 -0.28 -21.86 -4.39
N THR A 90 0.60 -22.60 -3.71
CA THR A 90 1.13 -23.89 -4.20
C THR A 90 0.54 -24.99 -3.34
N LYS A 91 -0.06 -26.01 -3.97
CA LYS A 91 -0.53 -27.19 -3.23
C LYS A 91 0.66 -28.08 -2.86
N PRO A 92 0.66 -28.78 -1.70
CA PRO A 92 1.79 -29.61 -1.26
C PRO A 92 2.26 -30.66 -2.29
N ASN A 93 1.33 -31.16 -3.13
CA ASN A 93 1.59 -32.22 -4.10
C ASN A 93 1.76 -31.72 -5.53
N MET A 94 1.92 -30.40 -5.74
CA MET A 94 2.02 -29.81 -7.07
C MET A 94 3.21 -28.85 -7.13
N PRO A 95 4.14 -29.03 -8.10
CA PRO A 95 5.31 -28.16 -8.21
C PRO A 95 4.97 -26.76 -8.72
N SER A 96 3.81 -26.58 -9.36
CA SER A 96 3.39 -25.32 -9.97
C SER A 96 2.48 -24.50 -9.05
N ARG A 97 2.73 -23.19 -8.97
CA ARG A 97 1.86 -22.24 -8.28
C ARG A 97 0.53 -22.10 -9.04
N ILE A 98 -0.58 -22.12 -8.31
CA ILE A 98 -1.92 -21.85 -8.82
C ILE A 98 -2.17 -20.35 -8.68
N PHE A 99 -2.40 -19.68 -9.82
CA PHE A 99 -2.68 -18.25 -9.86
C PHE A 99 -4.18 -17.97 -9.67
N SER A 100 -4.49 -16.89 -8.95
CA SER A 100 -5.86 -16.39 -8.81
C SER A 100 -6.41 -15.92 -10.15
N ASN A 101 -7.72 -16.08 -10.37
CA ASN A 101 -8.41 -15.49 -11.51
C ASN A 101 -8.60 -13.97 -11.34
N GLU A 102 -8.62 -13.49 -10.09
CA GLU A 102 -8.69 -12.07 -9.74
C GLU A 102 -7.39 -11.68 -9.03
N LEU A 103 -6.55 -10.91 -9.73
CA LEU A 103 -5.23 -10.50 -9.25
C LEU A 103 -5.30 -9.24 -8.37
N ASP A 104 -6.29 -8.38 -8.61
CA ASP A 104 -6.50 -7.12 -7.89
C ASP A 104 -7.90 -7.08 -7.24
N PRO A 105 -8.13 -7.87 -6.17
CA PRO A 105 -9.44 -7.94 -5.55
C PRO A 105 -9.82 -6.61 -4.90
N CYS A 106 -11.07 -6.21 -5.08
CA CYS A 106 -11.66 -5.08 -4.37
C CYS A 106 -12.35 -5.55 -3.09
N HIS A 107 -12.39 -4.70 -2.07
CA HIS A 107 -13.18 -5.00 -0.87
C HIS A 107 -14.67 -4.99 -1.22
N GLU A 108 -15.41 -6.02 -0.78
CA GLU A 108 -16.83 -6.21 -1.15
C GLU A 108 -17.74 -5.09 -0.66
N SER A 109 -17.38 -4.46 0.46
CA SER A 109 -18.11 -3.34 1.06
C SER A 109 -17.23 -2.10 1.17
N PRO A 110 -17.75 -0.89 0.93
CA PRO A 110 -16.99 0.33 1.22
C PRO A 110 -16.68 0.43 2.72
N PHE A 111 -15.60 1.13 3.05
CA PHE A 111 -15.34 1.49 4.44
C PHE A 111 -16.48 2.39 4.97
N ASP A 112 -17.04 2.06 6.14
CA ASP A 112 -18.11 2.86 6.76
C ASP A 112 -17.52 4.04 7.56
N PRO A 113 -17.65 5.29 7.09
CA PRO A 113 -17.13 6.46 7.80
C PRO A 113 -17.94 6.80 9.06
N LYS A 114 -19.09 6.15 9.29
CA LYS A 114 -19.90 6.37 10.49
C LYS A 114 -19.11 6.07 11.76
N TRP A 115 -18.26 5.04 11.73
CA TRP A 115 -17.45 4.66 12.88
C TRP A 115 -16.54 5.81 13.36
N GLU A 116 -15.90 6.52 12.43
CA GLU A 116 -15.06 7.69 12.73
C GLU A 116 -15.88 8.84 13.32
N LYS A 117 -17.04 9.13 12.73
CA LYS A 117 -17.97 10.16 13.22
C LYS A 117 -18.53 9.85 14.60
N ASP A 118 -18.79 8.59 14.89
CA ASP A 118 -19.29 8.15 16.19
C ASP A 118 -18.18 8.26 17.25
N MET A 119 -16.94 7.90 16.90
CA MET A 119 -15.79 8.06 17.79
C MET A 119 -15.47 9.51 18.12
N SER A 120 -15.56 10.43 17.15
CA SER A 120 -15.28 11.85 17.38
C SER A 120 -16.27 12.52 18.34
N ARG A 121 -17.40 11.88 18.63
CA ARG A 121 -18.43 12.38 19.56
C ARG A 121 -18.26 11.87 20.99
N LEU A 122 -17.36 10.91 21.20
CA LEU A 122 -17.10 10.32 22.52
C LEU A 122 -16.18 11.22 23.34
N SER A 123 -16.36 11.18 24.66
CA SER A 123 -15.34 11.69 25.58
C SER A 123 -14.07 10.84 25.50
N MET A 124 -12.93 11.38 25.97
CA MET A 124 -11.67 10.63 26.03
C MET A 124 -11.77 9.34 26.84
N PHE A 125 -12.62 9.32 27.88
CA PHE A 125 -12.86 8.14 28.69
C PHE A 125 -13.61 7.06 27.89
N GLU A 126 -14.72 7.43 27.26
CA GLU A 126 -15.52 6.50 26.45
C GLU A 126 -14.75 5.99 25.22
N LEU A 127 -13.95 6.85 24.59
CA LEU A 127 -13.09 6.45 23.48
C LEU A 127 -12.06 5.42 23.93
N ARG A 128 -11.41 5.65 25.08
CA ARG A 128 -10.45 4.70 25.66
C ARG A 128 -11.10 3.34 25.92
N GLU A 129 -12.26 3.32 26.59
CA GLU A 129 -12.98 2.08 26.89
C GLU A 129 -13.39 1.35 25.61
N LYS A 130 -13.91 2.08 24.61
CA LYS A 130 -14.32 1.50 23.33
C LYS A 130 -13.14 0.93 22.55
N MET A 131 -11.99 1.59 22.57
CA MET A 131 -10.76 1.08 21.94
C MET A 131 -10.23 -0.15 22.68
N TYR A 132 -10.23 -0.13 24.01
CA TYR A 132 -9.83 -1.28 24.83
C TYR A 132 -10.71 -2.49 24.52
N GLN A 133 -12.02 -2.32 24.52
CA GLN A 133 -12.98 -3.38 24.21
C GLN A 133 -12.78 -3.92 22.79
N PHE A 134 -12.56 -3.04 21.79
CA PHE A 134 -12.26 -3.46 20.42
C PHE A 134 -11.01 -4.36 20.33
N VAL A 135 -9.96 -4.07 21.10
CA VAL A 135 -8.75 -4.90 21.14
C VAL A 135 -9.02 -6.23 21.84
N MET A 136 -9.76 -6.23 22.95
CA MET A 136 -10.08 -7.45 23.70
C MET A 136 -11.03 -8.39 22.94
N ASP A 137 -12.00 -7.84 22.22
CA ASP A 137 -12.98 -8.60 21.45
C ASP A 137 -12.46 -9.03 20.08
N ARG A 138 -11.29 -8.53 19.67
CA ARG A 138 -10.72 -8.89 18.37
C ARG A 138 -10.43 -10.40 18.37
N PRO A 139 -11.12 -11.19 17.53
CA PRO A 139 -10.79 -12.60 17.41
C PRO A 139 -9.35 -12.73 16.93
N ALA A 140 -8.61 -13.70 17.46
CA ALA A 140 -7.26 -13.99 16.98
C ALA A 140 -7.30 -14.17 15.45
N LEU A 141 -6.54 -13.33 14.72
CA LEU A 141 -6.54 -13.29 13.25
C LEU A 141 -6.28 -14.67 12.62
N TYR A 142 -5.61 -15.53 13.37
CA TYR A 142 -5.39 -16.93 13.07
C TYR A 142 -5.79 -17.69 14.34
N GLY A 143 -6.78 -18.58 14.26
CA GLY A 143 -7.34 -19.31 15.41
C GLY A 143 -6.34 -20.17 16.18
N VAL A 144 -5.08 -20.20 15.75
CA VAL A 144 -3.94 -20.82 16.41
C VAL A 144 -2.79 -19.82 16.37
N ALA A 145 -2.12 -19.60 17.50
CA ALA A 145 -0.89 -18.82 17.55
C ALA A 145 0.12 -19.38 16.51
N LEU A 146 0.83 -18.51 15.81
CA LEU A 146 1.88 -18.95 14.89
C LEU A 146 2.98 -19.64 15.70
N CYS A 147 2.99 -20.97 15.69
CA CYS A 147 4.05 -21.76 16.27
C CYS A 147 5.19 -21.91 15.25
N ILE A 148 6.42 -21.92 15.75
CA ILE A 148 7.57 -22.30 14.93
C ILE A 148 7.35 -23.73 14.45
N ASN A 149 7.51 -23.99 13.16
CA ASN A 149 7.44 -25.34 12.59
C ASN A 149 8.79 -26.07 12.79
N PRO A 150 8.91 -27.01 13.76
CA PRO A 150 10.18 -27.71 14.02
C PRO A 150 10.59 -28.67 12.91
N GLN A 151 9.66 -29.00 12.00
CA GLN A 151 9.90 -29.90 10.87
C GLN A 151 10.35 -29.15 9.60
N SER A 152 10.36 -27.81 9.62
CA SER A 152 10.83 -27.02 8.48
C SER A 152 12.34 -27.23 8.25
N ALA A 153 12.75 -27.31 6.98
CA ALA A 153 14.16 -27.38 6.60
C ALA A 153 14.98 -26.19 7.14
N ALA A 154 14.34 -25.04 7.38
CA ALA A 154 14.95 -23.84 7.94
C ALA A 154 15.06 -23.86 9.47
N TYR A 155 14.42 -24.81 10.17
CA TYR A 155 14.34 -24.82 11.62
C TYR A 155 15.71 -24.93 12.30
N LYS A 156 16.62 -25.76 11.76
CA LYS A 156 17.97 -25.92 12.33
C LYS A 156 18.75 -24.59 12.32
N ASN A 157 18.67 -23.85 11.23
CA ASN A 157 19.34 -22.54 11.10
C ASN A 157 18.69 -21.49 12.00
N PHE A 158 17.36 -21.52 12.11
CA PHE A 158 16.61 -20.67 13.02
C PHE A 158 16.97 -20.94 14.49
N ALA A 159 16.99 -22.19 14.92
CA ALA A 159 17.29 -22.60 16.30
C ALA A 159 18.75 -22.30 16.71
N SER A 160 19.69 -22.28 15.75
CA SER A 160 21.07 -21.86 15.99
C SER A 160 21.30 -20.35 15.92
N SER A 161 20.27 -19.57 15.59
CA SER A 161 20.37 -18.11 15.50
C SER A 161 20.49 -17.50 16.90
N SER A 162 21.45 -16.59 17.08
CA SER A 162 21.67 -15.85 18.34
C SER A 162 20.52 -14.91 18.70
N VAL A 163 19.53 -14.75 17.81
CA VAL A 163 18.32 -13.94 18.02
C VAL A 163 17.27 -14.69 18.84
N ALA A 164 17.23 -16.03 18.80
CA ALA A 164 16.32 -16.83 19.61
C ALA A 164 17.01 -17.23 20.93
N GLN A 165 16.66 -16.57 22.03
CA GLN A 165 17.24 -16.87 23.33
C GLN A 165 16.65 -18.17 23.90
N ALA A 166 17.49 -19.10 24.35
CA ALA A 166 17.10 -20.42 24.84
C ALA A 166 16.18 -20.41 26.08
N SER A 167 16.01 -19.25 26.73
CA SER A 167 15.13 -19.06 27.90
C SER A 167 13.64 -18.98 27.55
N GLU A 168 13.26 -18.94 26.27
CA GLU A 168 11.87 -18.79 25.82
C GLU A 168 11.25 -20.13 25.36
N LEU A 169 11.38 -21.19 26.16
CA LEU A 169 10.71 -22.46 25.88
C LEU A 169 9.75 -22.87 27.00
N PRO A 170 8.42 -22.97 26.73
CA PRO A 170 7.75 -22.61 25.48
C PRO A 170 7.64 -21.07 25.33
N PRO A 171 7.76 -20.51 24.11
CA PRO A 171 7.71 -19.07 23.92
C PRO A 171 6.29 -18.58 24.24
N SER A 172 6.18 -17.75 25.27
CA SER A 172 4.92 -17.14 25.67
C SER A 172 4.55 -16.03 24.67
N PRO A 173 3.28 -15.95 24.21
CA PRO A 173 2.82 -14.84 23.38
C PRO A 173 2.77 -13.50 24.11
N GLN A 174 3.04 -13.46 25.42
CA GLN A 174 2.81 -12.29 26.28
C GLN A 174 3.87 -11.18 26.14
N ALA A 175 4.95 -11.41 25.37
CA ALA A 175 6.04 -10.45 25.20
C ALA A 175 6.16 -9.87 23.78
N TRP A 176 5.13 -10.06 22.94
CA TRP A 176 5.00 -9.36 21.64
C TRP A 176 3.93 -8.27 21.72
#